data_AF-A0A956CDD5-F1
#
_entry.id   AF-A0A956CDD5-F1
#
_cell.length_a   1.000
_cell.length_b   1.000
_cell.length_c   1.000
_cell.angle_alpha   90.00
_cell.angle_beta   90.00
_cell.angle_gamma   90.00
#
_symmetry.space_group_name_H-M   'P 1'
#
loop_
_entity.id
_entity.type
_entity.pdbx_description
1 polymer ?
#
loop_
_entity_poly.entity_id
_entity_poly.type
_entity_poly.pdbx_seq_one_letter_code
_entity_poly.pdbx_strand_id
1 'polypeptide(L)'
;TYPALDGALTWAINNQNSNANEQYVVVLVTDGDPTQCNTSNSAIATLAANAFNNSGIRTYTIGMQGANIAALDQIAQSGGTGQAFVIQGTNSNNVEAQLIAAFQAIAGQNVSCSFSMPPAGSYDPNDITVSFTPSSGPPATGLAQRTDSSQCGTGWYYDNNANPTGITLCPSTCAAAQGDPGSKVDYEIGCPKALDTTAYTQIYEANCPVGTKPQWGYFAYDSTDPGDSNIVFRARTADLQTGLASATFVPLVTAQSAPTDTQVCPMSGPSPCPVDLYIKMGTPDAKRRWLELEVTLNPTSNKLNSPTLNDWNITYSCPPGE
;
A
#
# COMPACT_ATOMS: atom_id res chain seq x y z
N THR A 1 38.58 17.08 13.50
CA THR A 1 38.09 16.11 12.48
C THR A 1 37.35 14.95 13.11
N TYR A 2 37.97 14.15 14.00
CA TYR A 2 37.31 12.98 14.61
C TYR A 2 35.94 13.27 15.29
N PRO A 3 35.85 14.18 16.29
CA PRO A 3 34.57 14.41 16.99
C PRO A 3 33.48 15.03 16.08
N ALA A 4 33.89 15.79 15.06
CA ALA A 4 32.96 16.36 14.08
C ALA A 4 32.34 15.26 13.21
N LEU A 5 33.16 14.32 12.73
CA LEU A 5 32.67 13.19 11.95
C LEU A 5 31.81 12.25 12.81
N ASP A 6 32.20 11.99 14.05
CA ASP A 6 31.47 11.12 14.99
C ASP A 6 30.07 11.65 15.31
N GLY A 7 29.97 12.94 15.65
CA GLY A 7 28.68 13.58 15.89
C GLY A 7 27.78 13.57 14.65
N ALA A 8 28.34 13.87 13.47
CA ALA A 8 27.61 13.89 12.21
C ALA A 8 27.10 12.49 11.82
N LEU A 9 27.94 11.45 11.94
CA LEU A 9 27.56 10.06 11.65
C LEU A 9 26.50 9.58 12.64
N THR A 10 26.66 9.87 13.93
CA THR A 10 25.66 9.52 14.95
C THR A 10 24.31 10.15 14.63
N TRP A 11 24.30 11.43 14.25
CA TRP A 11 23.07 12.11 13.85
C TRP A 11 22.44 11.47 12.61
N ALA A 12 23.23 11.19 11.57
CA ALA A 12 22.75 10.57 10.33
C ALA A 12 22.14 9.17 10.59
N ILE A 13 22.81 8.33 11.38
CA ILE A 13 22.33 7.00 11.76
C ILE A 13 20.97 7.09 12.47
N ASN A 14 20.83 7.99 13.44
CA ASN A 14 19.58 8.14 14.21
C ASN A 14 18.41 8.59 13.33
N ASN A 15 18.64 9.50 12.39
CA ASN A 15 17.60 9.99 11.50
C ASN A 15 17.21 8.95 10.44
N GLN A 16 18.18 8.21 9.89
CA GLN A 16 17.89 7.13 8.95
C GLN A 16 17.08 6.00 9.60
N ASN A 17 17.37 5.65 10.85
CA ASN A 17 16.58 4.67 11.61
C ASN A 17 15.15 5.15 11.89
N SER A 18 14.93 6.46 11.97
CA SER A 18 13.61 7.05 12.23
C SER A 18 12.80 7.27 10.96
N ASN A 19 13.47 7.41 9.80
CA ASN A 19 12.88 7.70 8.51
C ASN A 19 13.41 6.73 7.45
N ALA A 20 12.87 5.51 7.41
CA ALA A 20 13.36 4.42 6.53
C ALA A 20 13.32 4.74 5.02
N ASN A 21 12.53 5.73 4.61
CA ASN A 21 12.38 6.16 3.21
C ASN A 21 13.34 7.28 2.82
N GLU A 22 14.20 7.75 3.73
CA GLU A 22 15.19 8.80 3.48
C GLU A 22 16.60 8.23 3.52
N GLN A 23 17.47 8.74 2.64
CA GLN A 23 18.89 8.40 2.64
C GLN A 23 19.71 9.56 3.19
N TYR A 24 20.56 9.26 4.16
CA TYR A 24 21.46 10.22 4.79
C TYR A 24 22.91 9.91 4.43
N VAL A 25 23.66 10.96 4.13
CA VAL A 25 25.12 10.90 3.90
C VAL A 25 25.82 11.98 4.70
N VAL A 26 27.08 11.74 5.04
CA VAL A 26 27.91 12.71 5.75
C VAL A 26 28.99 13.24 4.82
N VAL A 27 29.15 14.56 4.78
CA VAL A 27 30.21 15.23 4.02
C VAL A 27 31.19 15.89 5.00
N LEU A 28 32.42 15.39 5.05
CA LEU A 28 33.50 15.95 5.85
C LEU A 28 34.30 16.96 5.01
N VAL A 29 34.24 18.23 5.38
CA VAL A 29 35.00 19.31 4.73
C VAL A 29 36.14 19.77 5.64
N THR A 30 37.38 19.84 5.13
CA THR A 30 38.54 20.29 5.93
C THR A 30 39.66 20.88 5.07
N ASP A 31 40.45 21.76 5.66
CA ASP A 31 41.65 22.40 5.11
C ASP A 31 42.97 21.82 5.62
N GLY A 32 42.95 20.82 6.52
CA GLY A 32 44.16 20.32 7.14
C GLY A 32 43.97 19.05 7.98
N ASP A 33 45.06 18.59 8.57
CA ASP A 33 45.08 17.41 9.44
C ASP A 33 44.44 17.69 10.81
N PRO A 34 43.87 16.67 11.48
CA PRO A 34 43.36 16.82 12.83
C PRO A 34 44.48 17.20 13.81
N THR A 35 44.29 18.30 14.54
CA THR A 35 45.28 18.83 15.50
C THR A 35 44.92 18.60 16.96
N GLN A 36 43.68 18.21 17.24
CA GLN A 36 43.15 18.03 18.61
C GLN A 36 42.28 16.78 18.71
N CYS A 37 42.09 16.31 19.95
CA CYS A 37 41.41 15.05 20.27
C CYS A 37 42.14 13.85 19.63
N ASN A 38 41.42 12.98 18.93
CA ASN A 38 42.02 11.90 18.16
C ASN A 38 42.53 12.44 16.81
N THR A 39 43.84 12.43 16.65
CA THR A 39 44.55 12.93 15.46
C THR A 39 44.92 11.82 14.46
N SER A 40 44.47 10.59 14.70
CA SER A 40 44.76 9.46 13.82
C SER A 40 43.80 9.40 12.63
N ASN A 41 44.36 9.58 11.43
CA ASN A 41 43.61 9.43 10.18
C ASN A 41 43.04 8.01 10.01
N SER A 42 43.72 6.97 10.51
CA SER A 42 43.19 5.59 10.49
C SER A 42 42.03 5.40 11.46
N ALA A 43 42.03 6.07 12.61
CA ALA A 43 40.89 6.03 13.53
C ALA A 43 39.67 6.75 12.94
N ILE A 44 39.87 7.86 12.24
CA ILE A 44 38.79 8.58 11.54
C ILE A 44 38.25 7.74 10.38
N ALA A 45 39.11 7.07 9.62
CA ALA A 45 38.69 6.15 8.56
C ALA A 45 37.89 4.96 9.11
N THR A 46 38.31 4.40 10.27
CA THR A 46 37.59 3.32 10.95
C THR A 46 36.18 3.75 11.37
N LEU A 47 36.02 5.00 11.82
CA LEU A 47 34.72 5.57 12.19
C LEU A 47 33.76 5.61 10.98
N ALA A 48 34.26 6.07 9.83
CA ALA A 48 33.52 6.07 8.57
C ALA A 48 33.16 4.63 8.13
N ALA A 49 34.08 3.68 8.23
CA ALA A 49 33.84 2.27 7.91
C ALA A 49 32.75 1.65 8.79
N ASN A 50 32.75 1.94 10.09
CA ASN A 50 31.74 1.41 11.00
C ASN A 50 30.34 1.93 10.65
N ALA A 51 30.20 3.22 10.34
CA ALA A 51 28.92 3.79 9.95
C ALA A 51 28.40 3.21 8.63
N PHE A 52 29.29 3.01 7.65
CA PHE A 52 28.92 2.40 6.38
C PHE A 52 28.52 0.93 6.55
N ASN A 53 29.34 0.11 7.22
CA ASN A 53 29.10 -1.32 7.34
C ASN A 53 27.89 -1.66 8.22
N ASN A 54 27.63 -0.87 9.27
CA ASN A 54 26.57 -1.18 10.24
C ASN A 54 25.24 -0.49 9.93
N SER A 55 25.25 0.61 9.16
CA SER A 55 24.06 1.44 8.96
C SER A 55 23.91 1.98 7.54
N GLY A 56 24.81 1.63 6.61
CA GLY A 56 24.76 2.09 5.22
C GLY A 56 25.05 3.58 5.01
N ILE A 57 25.47 4.31 6.05
CA ILE A 57 25.74 5.75 5.96
C ILE A 57 27.07 5.98 5.23
N ARG A 58 26.99 6.62 4.07
CA ARG A 58 28.17 6.95 3.26
C ARG A 58 28.87 8.21 3.78
N THR A 59 30.21 8.20 3.73
CA THR A 59 31.03 9.37 4.07
C THR A 59 31.76 9.88 2.83
N TYR A 60 31.54 11.15 2.49
CA TYR A 60 32.27 11.89 1.47
C TYR A 60 33.27 12.84 2.11
N THR A 61 34.37 13.12 1.44
CA THR A 61 35.37 14.08 1.92
C THR A 61 35.60 15.18 0.90
N ILE A 62 35.73 16.42 1.37
CA ILE A 62 36.09 17.59 0.57
C ILE A 62 37.33 18.22 1.21
N GLY A 63 38.45 18.20 0.49
CA GLY A 63 39.71 18.80 0.90
C GLY A 63 39.88 20.19 0.30
N MET A 64 40.04 21.20 1.15
CA MET A 64 40.46 22.54 0.72
C MET A 64 41.97 22.59 0.50
N GLN A 65 42.46 23.69 -0.09
CA GLN A 65 43.89 23.88 -0.33
C GLN A 65 44.70 23.73 0.97
N GLY A 66 45.65 22.78 0.98
CA GLY A 66 46.46 22.46 2.15
C GLY A 66 46.04 21.18 2.89
N ALA A 67 44.89 20.60 2.54
CA ALA A 67 44.41 19.38 3.16
C ALA A 67 45.25 18.14 2.78
N ASN A 68 45.29 17.17 3.69
CA ASN A 68 45.92 15.87 3.48
C ASN A 68 45.01 14.97 2.61
N ILE A 69 45.13 15.07 1.30
CA ILE A 69 44.26 14.36 0.35
C ILE A 69 44.36 12.84 0.51
N ALA A 70 45.54 12.29 0.78
CA ALA A 70 45.69 10.85 0.99
C ALA A 70 44.89 10.34 2.19
N ALA A 71 44.84 11.11 3.29
CA ALA A 71 44.02 10.80 4.44
C ALA A 71 42.51 10.92 4.13
N LEU A 72 42.12 11.95 3.37
CA LEU A 72 40.73 12.16 2.97
C LEU A 72 40.22 11.07 2.00
N ASP A 73 41.07 10.62 1.08
CA ASP A 73 40.80 9.47 0.21
C ASP A 73 40.61 8.21 1.04
N GLN A 74 41.47 7.95 2.03
CA GLN A 74 41.33 6.80 2.91
C GLN A 74 40.01 6.82 3.68
N ILE A 75 39.60 7.98 4.20
CA ILE A 75 38.33 8.14 4.93
C ILE A 75 37.14 7.92 4.01
N ALA A 76 37.14 8.53 2.82
CA ALA A 76 36.07 8.37 1.82
C ALA A 76 35.91 6.91 1.37
N GLN A 77 37.02 6.25 1.03
CA GLN A 77 37.03 4.83 0.67
C GLN A 77 36.52 3.94 1.80
N SER A 78 36.95 4.19 3.04
CA SER A 78 36.50 3.45 4.21
C SER A 78 35.01 3.67 4.48
N GLY A 79 34.52 4.88 4.24
CA GLY A 79 33.11 5.26 4.36
C GLY A 79 32.22 4.86 3.18
N GLY A 80 32.66 3.94 2.33
CA GLY A 80 31.86 3.40 1.22
C GLY A 80 31.71 4.33 0.01
N THR A 81 32.59 5.33 -0.12
CA THR A 81 32.64 6.22 -1.29
C THR A 81 33.99 6.12 -1.99
N GLY A 82 34.30 7.08 -2.86
CA GLY A 82 35.51 7.07 -3.70
C GLY A 82 36.63 7.92 -3.11
N GLN A 83 37.10 8.84 -3.94
CA GLN A 83 38.16 9.79 -3.58
C GLN A 83 37.58 11.10 -3.03
N ALA A 84 38.43 11.87 -2.35
CA ALA A 84 38.12 13.20 -1.89
C ALA A 84 37.86 14.16 -3.06
N PHE A 85 36.87 15.02 -2.92
CA PHE A 85 36.72 16.18 -3.78
C PHE A 85 37.77 17.21 -3.38
N VAL A 86 38.56 17.69 -4.35
CA VAL A 86 39.65 18.63 -4.08
C VAL A 86 39.25 20.03 -4.56
N ILE A 87 39.25 20.98 -3.64
CA ILE A 87 38.96 22.39 -3.92
C ILE A 87 40.29 23.15 -4.01
N GLN A 88 40.62 23.64 -5.20
CA GLN A 88 41.86 24.35 -5.49
C GLN A 88 41.64 25.81 -5.87
N GLY A 89 42.45 26.69 -5.28
CA GLY A 89 42.55 28.10 -5.66
C GLY A 89 42.45 29.07 -4.48
N THR A 90 43.00 30.28 -4.66
CA THR A 90 42.98 31.36 -3.66
C THR A 90 41.93 32.45 -3.99
N ASN A 91 41.23 32.34 -5.12
CA ASN A 91 40.16 33.24 -5.52
C ASN A 91 38.81 32.72 -5.01
N SER A 92 38.09 33.55 -4.25
CA SER A 92 36.79 33.21 -3.66
C SER A 92 35.76 32.71 -4.67
N ASN A 93 35.72 33.26 -5.89
CA ASN A 93 34.73 32.87 -6.90
C ASN A 93 34.97 31.44 -7.43
N ASN A 94 36.24 30.99 -7.43
CA ASN A 94 36.58 29.64 -7.89
C ASN A 94 36.34 28.59 -6.79
N VAL A 95 36.63 28.95 -5.54
CA VAL A 95 36.36 28.09 -4.37
C VAL A 95 34.87 27.83 -4.21
N GLU A 96 34.04 28.87 -4.31
CA GLU A 96 32.57 28.74 -4.22
C GLU A 96 32.01 27.82 -5.31
N ALA A 97 32.39 28.05 -6.57
CA ALA A 97 31.91 27.25 -7.69
C ALA A 97 32.30 25.77 -7.57
N GLN A 98 33.54 25.47 -7.16
CA GLN A 98 34.00 24.10 -6.97
C GLN A 98 33.31 23.42 -5.78
N LEU A 99 33.06 24.15 -4.70
CA LEU A 99 32.36 23.60 -3.54
C LEU A 99 30.89 23.27 -3.87
N ILE A 100 30.20 24.15 -4.60
CA ILE A 100 28.85 23.89 -5.11
C ILE A 100 28.87 22.66 -6.03
N ALA A 101 29.82 22.57 -6.96
CA ALA A 101 29.94 21.42 -7.86
C ALA A 101 30.20 20.12 -7.10
N ALA A 102 30.99 20.14 -6.02
CA ALA A 102 31.22 18.97 -5.18
C ALA A 102 29.94 18.53 -4.45
N PHE A 103 29.19 19.45 -3.84
CA PHE A 103 27.91 19.11 -3.20
C PHE A 103 26.88 18.60 -4.20
N GLN A 104 26.82 19.19 -5.40
CA GLN A 104 25.97 18.72 -6.49
C GLN A 104 26.36 17.31 -6.92
N ALA A 105 27.64 17.03 -7.15
CA ALA A 105 28.12 15.70 -7.51
C ALA A 105 27.79 14.65 -6.41
N ILE A 106 27.96 15.01 -5.14
CA ILE A 106 27.60 14.15 -4.00
C ILE A 106 26.09 13.89 -3.99
N ALA A 107 25.26 14.92 -4.10
CA ALA A 107 23.81 14.77 -4.11
C ALA A 107 23.35 13.88 -5.29
N GLY A 108 23.89 14.08 -6.48
CA GLY A 108 23.61 13.24 -7.66
C GLY A 108 23.96 11.76 -7.46
N GLN A 109 25.07 11.45 -6.79
CA GLN A 109 25.47 10.06 -6.50
C GLN A 109 24.55 9.35 -5.50
N ASN A 110 23.73 10.09 -4.76
CA ASN A 110 22.83 9.54 -3.73
C ASN A 110 21.36 9.59 -4.15
N VAL A 111 21.06 10.00 -5.38
CA VAL A 111 19.72 9.79 -5.94
C VAL A 111 19.52 8.29 -6.13
N SER A 112 18.64 7.71 -5.30
CA SER A 112 18.28 6.30 -5.42
C SER A 112 17.57 6.05 -6.74
N CYS A 113 17.94 4.97 -7.41
CA CYS A 113 17.28 4.51 -8.63
C CYS A 113 16.39 3.29 -8.37
N SER A 114 16.36 2.80 -7.14
CA SER A 114 15.43 1.77 -6.67
C SER A 114 14.70 2.24 -5.43
N PHE A 115 13.42 1.91 -5.36
CA PHE A 115 12.52 2.31 -4.28
C PHE A 115 11.78 1.08 -3.79
N SER A 116 11.79 0.84 -2.48
CA SER A 116 11.00 -0.24 -1.87
C SER A 116 9.53 0.11 -1.86
N MET A 117 8.68 -0.87 -2.13
CA MET A 117 7.23 -0.71 -2.04
C MET A 117 6.70 -1.08 -0.65
N PRO A 118 5.52 -0.57 -0.25
CA PRO A 118 4.81 -1.06 0.92
C PRO A 118 4.57 -2.59 0.86
N PRO A 119 4.22 -3.23 1.98
CA PRO A 119 3.87 -4.66 1.99
C PRO A 119 2.78 -5.00 0.96
N ALA A 120 2.90 -6.16 0.31
CA ALA A 120 1.92 -6.62 -0.67
C ALA A 120 0.50 -6.64 -0.08
N GLY A 121 -0.48 -6.18 -0.87
CA GLY A 121 -1.89 -6.10 -0.48
C GLY A 121 -2.32 -4.79 0.20
N SER A 122 -1.38 -3.87 0.50
CA SER A 122 -1.72 -2.52 0.98
C SER A 122 -1.80 -1.47 -0.14
N TYR A 123 -1.65 -1.88 -1.40
CA TYR A 123 -1.62 -1.01 -2.56
C TYR A 123 -2.07 -1.73 -3.85
N ASP A 124 -2.46 -0.97 -4.88
CA ASP A 124 -2.76 -1.51 -6.20
C ASP A 124 -1.52 -1.42 -7.12
N PRO A 125 -0.92 -2.55 -7.54
CA PRO A 125 0.23 -2.54 -8.44
C PRO A 125 -0.10 -2.04 -9.86
N ASN A 126 -1.37 -1.88 -10.21
CA ASN A 126 -1.81 -1.34 -11.50
C ASN A 126 -2.09 0.17 -11.46
N ASP A 127 -2.13 0.77 -10.28
CA ASP A 127 -2.39 2.20 -10.08
C ASP A 127 -1.13 2.86 -9.52
N ILE A 128 -0.07 2.92 -10.32
CA ILE A 128 1.20 3.53 -9.92
C ILE A 128 1.62 4.55 -10.96
N THR A 129 1.93 5.75 -10.45
CA THR A 129 2.48 6.84 -11.24
C THR A 129 3.86 7.20 -10.70
N VAL A 130 4.89 7.00 -11.52
CA VAL A 130 6.24 7.51 -11.22
C VAL A 130 6.46 8.74 -12.09
N SER A 131 6.88 9.84 -11.48
CA SER A 131 7.14 11.09 -12.17
C SER A 131 8.55 11.60 -11.89
N PHE A 132 9.11 12.30 -12.87
CA PHE A 132 10.41 12.93 -12.78
C PHE A 132 10.28 14.44 -12.99
N THR A 133 10.85 15.21 -12.08
CA THR A 133 10.90 16.68 -12.14
C THR A 133 12.36 17.12 -12.19
N PRO A 134 12.85 17.69 -13.31
CA PRO A 134 14.18 18.29 -13.38
C PRO A 134 14.28 19.53 -12.46
N SER A 135 15.49 19.86 -12.00
CA SER A 135 15.75 21.09 -11.22
C SER A 135 15.58 22.37 -12.04
N SER A 136 15.84 22.28 -13.35
CA SER A 136 15.63 23.33 -14.33
C SER A 136 14.92 22.76 -15.55
N GLY A 137 13.66 23.13 -15.76
CA GLY A 137 12.92 22.60 -16.91
C GLY A 137 11.40 22.62 -16.73
N PRO A 138 10.67 21.89 -17.61
CA PRO A 138 9.23 21.72 -17.52
C PRO A 138 8.82 20.99 -16.23
N PRO A 139 7.54 21.10 -15.81
CA PRO A 139 7.02 20.44 -14.61
C PRO A 139 7.12 18.90 -14.69
N ALA A 140 6.83 18.26 -13.55
CA ALA A 140 6.83 16.81 -13.37
C ALA A 140 6.26 16.06 -14.58
N THR A 141 7.05 15.14 -15.13
CA THR A 141 6.66 14.32 -16.29
C THR A 141 6.48 12.87 -15.85
N GLY A 142 5.34 12.27 -16.19
CA GLY A 142 5.08 10.85 -15.94
C GLY A 142 6.03 9.94 -16.74
N LEU A 143 6.62 8.98 -16.06
CA LEU A 143 7.51 7.98 -16.64
C LEU A 143 6.72 6.72 -16.99
N ALA A 144 6.94 6.20 -18.19
CA ALA A 144 6.31 4.98 -18.64
C ALA A 144 6.85 3.76 -17.88
N GLN A 145 5.95 2.91 -17.40
CA GLN A 145 6.29 1.59 -16.88
C GLN A 145 6.78 0.69 -18.03
N ARG A 146 7.83 -0.07 -17.75
CA ARG A 146 8.42 -1.11 -18.60
C ARG A 146 8.27 -2.45 -17.91
N THR A 147 8.21 -3.51 -18.71
CA THR A 147 8.07 -4.88 -18.21
C THR A 147 9.27 -5.30 -17.36
N ASP A 148 10.48 -4.94 -17.79
CA ASP A 148 11.74 -5.27 -17.13
C ASP A 148 12.88 -4.41 -17.72
N SER A 149 14.10 -4.63 -17.23
CA SER A 149 15.29 -3.91 -17.66
C SER A 149 15.65 -4.09 -19.14
N SER A 150 15.24 -5.17 -19.80
CA SER A 150 15.54 -5.44 -21.22
C SER A 150 14.78 -4.53 -22.18
N GLN A 151 13.62 -4.03 -21.74
CA GLN A 151 12.78 -3.08 -22.49
C GLN A 151 13.01 -1.63 -22.07
N CYS A 152 14.11 -1.37 -21.36
CA CYS A 152 14.39 -0.03 -20.86
C CYS A 152 14.80 0.95 -21.96
N GLY A 153 14.02 2.02 -22.06
CA GLY A 153 14.44 3.34 -22.53
C GLY A 153 14.24 4.32 -21.37
N THR A 154 13.56 5.44 -21.61
CA THR A 154 13.05 6.26 -20.51
C THR A 154 11.88 5.54 -19.83
N GLY A 155 11.91 5.41 -18.50
CA GLY A 155 10.86 4.73 -17.74
C GLY A 155 11.31 4.13 -16.41
N TRP A 156 10.51 3.22 -15.89
CA TRP A 156 10.75 2.44 -14.67
C TRP A 156 10.15 1.04 -14.82
N TYR A 157 10.52 0.07 -13.98
CA TYR A 157 9.99 -1.30 -14.00
C TYR A 157 9.92 -1.88 -12.59
N TYR A 158 9.11 -2.92 -12.40
CA TYR A 158 9.08 -3.67 -11.14
C TYR A 158 10.22 -4.68 -11.06
N ASP A 159 10.64 -4.98 -9.83
CA ASP A 159 11.48 -6.14 -9.55
C ASP A 159 10.79 -7.46 -9.94
N ASN A 160 9.48 -7.56 -9.70
CA ASN A 160 8.64 -8.68 -10.08
C ASN A 160 7.24 -8.20 -10.47
N ASN A 161 6.81 -8.48 -11.71
CA ASN A 161 5.51 -8.02 -12.22
C ASN A 161 4.30 -8.70 -11.57
N ALA A 162 4.46 -9.88 -10.98
CA ALA A 162 3.37 -10.60 -10.33
C ALA A 162 3.21 -10.20 -8.85
N ASN A 163 4.31 -9.97 -8.15
CA ASN A 163 4.33 -9.58 -6.75
C ASN A 163 5.45 -8.54 -6.52
N PRO A 164 5.21 -7.27 -6.88
CA PRO A 164 6.26 -6.27 -6.78
C PRO A 164 6.64 -5.99 -5.33
N THR A 165 7.93 -5.85 -5.08
CA THR A 165 8.46 -5.39 -3.79
C THR A 165 9.34 -4.15 -3.95
N GLY A 166 9.67 -3.79 -5.19
CA GLY A 166 10.42 -2.59 -5.50
C GLY A 166 10.16 -2.08 -6.91
N ILE A 167 10.34 -0.77 -7.05
CA ILE A 167 10.34 -0.04 -8.31
C ILE A 167 11.78 0.31 -8.64
N THR A 168 12.21 0.07 -9.88
CA THR A 168 13.54 0.45 -10.37
C THR A 168 13.41 1.36 -11.59
N LEU A 169 14.10 2.50 -11.57
CA LEU A 169 14.21 3.38 -12.73
C LEU A 169 15.04 2.70 -13.82
N CYS A 170 14.66 2.90 -15.07
CA CYS A 170 15.50 2.49 -16.18
C CYS A 170 16.85 3.22 -16.14
N PRO A 171 17.95 2.61 -16.61
CA PRO A 171 19.29 3.19 -16.49
C PRO A 171 19.43 4.62 -17.03
N SER A 172 18.77 4.97 -18.13
CA SER A 172 18.80 6.33 -18.69
C SER A 172 18.06 7.33 -17.82
N THR A 173 16.92 6.96 -17.26
CA THR A 173 16.15 7.79 -16.32
C THR A 173 16.90 7.98 -15.02
N CYS A 174 17.49 6.91 -14.49
CA CYS A 174 18.38 6.95 -13.33
C CYS A 174 19.56 7.90 -13.56
N ALA A 175 20.27 7.77 -14.69
CA ALA A 175 21.39 8.64 -15.02
C ALA A 175 20.98 10.11 -15.17
N ALA A 176 19.78 10.39 -15.71
CA ALA A 176 19.25 11.74 -15.79
C ALA A 176 18.98 12.34 -14.41
N ALA A 177 18.43 11.55 -13.49
CA ALA A 177 18.17 11.99 -12.11
C ALA A 177 19.48 12.19 -11.34
N GLN A 178 20.45 11.29 -11.48
CA GLN A 178 21.78 11.41 -10.85
C GLN A 178 22.60 12.56 -11.44
N GLY A 179 22.40 12.89 -12.72
CA GLY A 179 23.04 14.03 -13.38
C GLY A 179 22.44 15.39 -13.03
N ASP A 180 21.26 15.41 -12.40
CA ASP A 180 20.55 16.61 -11.98
C ASP A 180 20.25 16.56 -10.47
N PRO A 181 21.16 17.02 -9.61
CA PRO A 181 21.06 16.85 -8.17
C PRO A 181 19.89 17.59 -7.50
N GLY A 182 19.27 18.54 -8.19
CA GLY A 182 18.05 19.21 -7.73
C GLY A 182 16.76 18.56 -8.26
N SER A 183 16.87 17.49 -9.05
CA SER A 183 15.73 16.78 -9.59
C SER A 183 14.97 16.01 -8.49
N LYS A 184 13.71 15.71 -8.76
CA LYS A 184 12.84 14.92 -7.89
C LYS A 184 12.26 13.74 -8.66
N VAL A 185 12.23 12.59 -7.99
CA VAL A 185 11.51 11.41 -8.45
C VAL A 185 10.41 11.15 -7.43
N ASP A 186 9.16 11.31 -7.85
CA ASP A 186 8.00 11.05 -7.02
C ASP A 186 7.32 9.78 -7.53
N TYR A 187 6.95 8.88 -6.62
CA TYR A 187 6.12 7.72 -6.93
C TYR A 187 4.84 7.76 -6.10
N GLU A 188 3.72 7.81 -6.79
CA GLU A 188 2.39 7.79 -6.20
C GLU A 188 1.79 6.41 -6.40
N ILE A 189 1.29 5.83 -5.31
CA ILE A 189 0.74 4.49 -5.29
C ILE A 189 -0.73 4.57 -4.90
N GLY A 190 -1.60 4.07 -5.77
CA GLY A 190 -3.03 3.95 -5.57
C GLY A 190 -3.38 2.92 -4.50
N CYS A 191 -4.50 3.14 -3.82
CA CYS A 191 -5.07 2.16 -2.91
C CYS A 191 -5.77 1.05 -3.72
N PRO A 192 -5.78 -0.21 -3.23
CA PRO A 192 -6.59 -1.26 -3.84
C PRO A 192 -8.04 -0.80 -3.96
N LYS A 193 -8.71 -1.11 -5.06
CA LYS A 193 -10.14 -0.82 -5.23
C LYS A 193 -10.94 -1.44 -4.08
N ALA A 194 -11.35 -0.60 -3.15
CA ALA A 194 -12.18 -1.01 -2.02
C ALA A 194 -13.53 -1.51 -2.54
N LEU A 195 -13.86 -2.76 -2.23
CA LEU A 195 -15.20 -3.28 -2.45
C LEU A 195 -16.16 -2.66 -1.42
N ASP A 196 -17.31 -2.18 -1.91
CA ASP A 196 -18.36 -1.62 -1.08
C ASP A 196 -19.48 -2.64 -0.85
N THR A 197 -20.13 -2.52 0.30
CA THR A 197 -21.34 -3.29 0.61
C THR A 197 -22.40 -3.05 -0.46
N THR A 198 -22.97 -4.13 -1.00
CA THR A 198 -24.02 -4.06 -2.01
C THR A 198 -25.27 -4.78 -1.53
N ALA A 199 -26.45 -4.20 -1.80
CA ALA A 199 -27.74 -4.78 -1.42
C ALA A 199 -28.62 -5.00 -2.65
N TYR A 200 -29.28 -6.15 -2.70
CA TYR A 200 -30.21 -6.55 -3.74
C TYR A 200 -31.56 -6.91 -3.12
N THR A 201 -32.66 -6.57 -3.80
CA THR A 201 -34.02 -6.89 -3.36
C THR A 201 -34.77 -7.70 -4.40
N GLN A 202 -35.50 -8.72 -3.96
CA GLN A 202 -36.39 -9.52 -4.82
C GLN A 202 -37.78 -9.60 -4.21
N ILE A 203 -38.80 -9.27 -5.00
CA ILE A 203 -40.21 -9.32 -4.58
C ILE A 203 -40.84 -10.61 -5.09
N TYR A 204 -41.64 -11.24 -4.21
CA TYR A 204 -42.42 -12.45 -4.45
C TYR A 204 -43.88 -12.22 -4.12
N GLU A 205 -44.75 -12.90 -4.86
CA GLU A 205 -46.20 -12.93 -4.64
C GLU A 205 -46.67 -14.37 -4.40
N ALA A 206 -47.38 -14.59 -3.30
CA ALA A 206 -48.04 -15.85 -3.02
C ALA A 206 -49.47 -15.86 -3.60
N ASN A 207 -49.76 -16.81 -4.47
CA ASN A 207 -51.07 -16.95 -5.12
C ASN A 207 -51.84 -18.12 -4.49
N CYS A 208 -52.82 -17.79 -3.65
CA CYS A 208 -53.60 -18.77 -2.89
C CYS A 208 -55.07 -18.83 -3.36
N PRO A 209 -55.70 -20.02 -3.42
CA PRO A 209 -57.12 -20.17 -3.71
C PRO A 209 -58.03 -19.44 -2.70
N VAL A 210 -59.26 -19.15 -3.12
CA VAL A 210 -60.29 -18.56 -2.25
C VAL A 210 -60.50 -19.45 -1.02
N GLY A 211 -60.56 -18.82 0.16
CA GLY A 211 -60.71 -19.52 1.45
C GLY A 211 -59.38 -19.97 2.08
N THR A 212 -58.24 -19.70 1.44
CA THR A 212 -56.90 -19.97 2.00
C THR A 212 -56.10 -18.68 2.13
N LYS A 213 -55.10 -18.66 3.02
CA LYS A 213 -54.17 -17.54 3.17
C LYS A 213 -52.74 -18.02 2.91
N PRO A 214 -51.86 -17.19 2.32
CA PRO A 214 -50.45 -17.49 2.22
C PRO A 214 -49.85 -17.88 3.56
N GLN A 215 -48.85 -18.76 3.51
CA GLN A 215 -47.95 -19.06 4.61
C GLN A 215 -46.56 -19.28 4.05
N TRP A 216 -45.65 -18.32 4.27
CA TRP A 216 -44.25 -18.44 3.89
C TRP A 216 -43.59 -19.57 4.68
N GLY A 217 -42.95 -20.49 3.97
CA GLY A 217 -42.43 -21.75 4.51
C GLY A 217 -40.96 -21.67 4.85
N TYR A 218 -40.11 -22.20 3.99
CA TYR A 218 -38.68 -22.34 4.24
C TYR A 218 -37.84 -21.49 3.29
N PHE A 219 -36.72 -21.00 3.78
CA PHE A 219 -35.67 -20.32 3.02
C PHE A 219 -34.36 -21.10 3.07
N ALA A 220 -33.76 -21.33 1.91
CA ALA A 220 -32.49 -22.00 1.72
C ALA A 220 -31.57 -21.16 0.84
N TYR A 221 -30.26 -21.30 1.03
CA TYR A 221 -29.24 -20.57 0.27
C TYR A 221 -27.93 -21.36 0.18
N ASP A 222 -27.13 -21.02 -0.82
CA ASP A 222 -25.77 -21.49 -1.03
C ASP A 222 -24.87 -20.28 -1.32
N SER A 223 -23.84 -20.09 -0.52
CA SER A 223 -22.92 -18.96 -0.64
C SER A 223 -21.46 -19.35 -0.43
N THR A 224 -20.56 -18.50 -0.92
CA THR A 224 -19.12 -18.59 -0.74
C THR A 224 -18.63 -17.30 -0.10
N ASP A 225 -18.18 -17.37 1.16
CA ASP A 225 -17.83 -16.21 1.98
C ASP A 225 -16.33 -16.21 2.32
N PRO A 226 -15.46 -15.53 1.56
CA PRO A 226 -14.04 -15.47 1.85
C PRO A 226 -13.74 -14.67 3.13
N GLY A 227 -12.83 -15.18 3.96
CA GLY A 227 -12.34 -14.46 5.15
C GLY A 227 -13.46 -14.09 6.14
N ASP A 228 -13.51 -12.82 6.53
CA ASP A 228 -14.52 -12.25 7.45
C ASP A 228 -15.72 -11.60 6.73
N SER A 229 -15.87 -11.85 5.43
CA SER A 229 -17.04 -11.42 4.68
C SER A 229 -18.31 -12.17 5.10
N ASN A 230 -19.48 -11.60 4.78
CA ASN A 230 -20.76 -12.25 5.08
C ASN A 230 -21.89 -11.78 4.16
N ILE A 231 -22.94 -12.59 4.06
CA ILE A 231 -24.21 -12.23 3.40
C ILE A 231 -25.32 -12.15 4.45
N VAL A 232 -25.98 -11.00 4.55
CA VAL A 232 -27.12 -10.81 5.45
C VAL A 232 -28.42 -10.91 4.67
N PHE A 233 -29.29 -11.82 5.11
CA PHE A 233 -30.63 -12.00 4.57
C PHE A 233 -31.67 -11.42 5.52
N ARG A 234 -32.55 -10.58 5.00
CA ARG A 234 -33.73 -10.08 5.72
C ARG A 234 -34.95 -10.07 4.81
N ALA A 235 -36.14 -10.20 5.37
CA ALA A 235 -37.37 -10.16 4.59
C ALA A 235 -38.43 -9.28 5.25
N ARG A 236 -39.31 -8.69 4.44
CA ARG A 236 -40.50 -7.98 4.92
C ARG A 236 -41.71 -8.42 4.11
N THR A 237 -42.91 -8.29 4.70
CA THR A 237 -44.13 -8.73 4.04
C THR A 237 -45.26 -7.71 4.15
N ALA A 238 -46.17 -7.74 3.18
CA ALA A 238 -47.32 -6.84 3.10
C ALA A 238 -48.52 -7.50 2.40
N ASP A 239 -49.74 -7.06 2.72
CA ASP A 239 -50.95 -7.56 2.05
C ASP A 239 -51.08 -7.01 0.62
N LEU A 240 -50.55 -5.81 0.38
CA LEU A 240 -50.44 -5.16 -0.92
C LEU A 240 -48.96 -4.93 -1.26
N GLN A 241 -48.60 -5.07 -2.54
CA GLN A 241 -47.22 -4.84 -2.99
C GLN A 241 -46.71 -3.44 -2.61
N THR A 242 -47.56 -2.42 -2.72
CA THR A 242 -47.24 -1.04 -2.33
C THR A 242 -47.00 -0.87 -0.83
N GLY A 243 -47.54 -1.76 -0.01
CA GLY A 243 -47.33 -1.78 1.44
C GLY A 243 -45.94 -2.28 1.85
N LEU A 244 -45.18 -2.90 0.94
CA LEU A 244 -43.81 -3.34 1.25
C LEU A 244 -42.91 -2.17 1.63
N ALA A 245 -43.06 -1.02 0.97
CA ALA A 245 -42.22 0.17 1.21
C ALA A 245 -42.25 0.66 2.67
N SER A 246 -43.38 0.49 3.37
CA SER A 246 -43.56 0.85 4.78
C SER A 246 -43.42 -0.33 5.74
N ALA A 247 -43.26 -1.56 5.24
CA ALA A 247 -43.07 -2.74 6.06
C ALA A 247 -41.65 -2.80 6.64
N THR A 248 -41.53 -3.37 7.83
CA THR A 248 -40.24 -3.51 8.54
C THR A 248 -39.57 -4.82 8.15
N PHE A 249 -38.26 -4.76 7.89
CA PHE A 249 -37.47 -5.97 7.63
C PHE A 249 -37.22 -6.76 8.91
N VAL A 250 -37.48 -8.07 8.81
CA VAL A 250 -37.17 -9.09 9.81
C VAL A 250 -35.86 -9.78 9.40
N PRO A 251 -34.86 -9.85 10.29
CA PRO A 251 -33.61 -10.57 10.00
C PRO A 251 -33.86 -12.08 9.92
N LEU A 252 -33.39 -12.71 8.86
CA LEU A 252 -33.55 -14.15 8.64
C LEU A 252 -32.33 -14.92 9.15
N VAL A 253 -31.18 -14.67 8.52
CA VAL A 253 -29.92 -15.40 8.72
C VAL A 253 -28.75 -14.57 8.16
N THR A 254 -27.56 -14.83 8.67
CA THR A 254 -26.29 -14.33 8.14
C THR A 254 -25.46 -15.52 7.70
N ALA A 255 -25.09 -15.58 6.42
CA ALA A 255 -24.11 -16.53 5.90
C ALA A 255 -22.71 -15.98 6.10
N GLN A 256 -21.82 -16.80 6.66
CA GLN A 256 -20.43 -16.46 6.93
C GLN A 256 -19.61 -17.74 7.13
N SER A 257 -18.31 -17.66 6.90
CA SER A 257 -17.36 -18.76 7.14
C SER A 257 -16.93 -18.88 8.62
N ALA A 258 -16.92 -17.74 9.34
CA ALA A 258 -16.43 -17.61 10.70
C ALA A 258 -17.30 -16.62 11.51
N PRO A 259 -17.45 -16.80 12.84
CA PRO A 259 -16.83 -17.82 13.69
C PRO A 259 -17.47 -19.22 13.58
N THR A 260 -18.59 -19.33 12.88
CA THR A 260 -19.27 -20.61 12.60
C THR A 260 -19.68 -20.61 11.15
N ASP A 261 -19.30 -21.68 10.44
CA ASP A 261 -19.62 -21.84 9.03
C ASP A 261 -21.13 -22.04 8.87
N THR A 262 -21.75 -21.08 8.20
CA THR A 262 -23.18 -21.02 7.88
C THR A 262 -23.37 -20.71 6.39
N GLN A 263 -22.35 -20.94 5.57
CA GLN A 263 -22.34 -20.57 4.15
C GLN A 263 -23.38 -21.32 3.31
N VAL A 264 -23.75 -22.53 3.73
CA VAL A 264 -24.69 -23.39 3.01
C VAL A 264 -25.83 -23.79 3.94
N CYS A 265 -27.06 -23.49 3.52
CA CYS A 265 -28.27 -23.82 4.25
C CYS A 265 -29.28 -24.50 3.32
N PRO A 266 -29.22 -25.83 3.16
CA PRO A 266 -30.04 -26.55 2.19
C PRO A 266 -31.46 -26.82 2.69
N MET A 267 -32.40 -27.01 1.76
CA MET A 267 -33.80 -27.37 2.06
C MET A 267 -33.96 -28.71 2.80
N SER A 268 -32.98 -29.62 2.67
CA SER A 268 -32.98 -30.91 3.36
C SER A 268 -32.57 -30.83 4.83
N GLY A 269 -32.12 -29.66 5.30
CA GLY A 269 -31.44 -29.52 6.57
C GLY A 269 -30.03 -30.15 6.57
N PRO A 270 -29.43 -30.41 7.74
CA PRO A 270 -30.06 -30.48 9.06
C PRO A 270 -30.33 -29.12 9.73
N SER A 271 -31.05 -29.14 10.86
CA SER A 271 -31.30 -27.97 11.72
C SER A 271 -29.99 -27.23 12.05
N PRO A 272 -29.94 -25.89 11.98
CA PRO A 272 -31.08 -24.95 11.88
C PRO A 272 -31.61 -24.72 10.46
N CYS A 273 -31.16 -25.48 9.46
CA CYS A 273 -31.62 -25.38 8.08
C CYS A 273 -32.77 -26.34 7.75
N PRO A 274 -33.62 -25.98 6.77
CA PRO A 274 -33.72 -24.65 6.17
C PRO A 274 -34.33 -23.62 7.14
N VAL A 275 -34.16 -22.33 6.86
CA VAL A 275 -34.67 -21.25 7.71
C VAL A 275 -36.19 -21.22 7.66
N ASP A 276 -36.85 -21.45 8.80
CA ASP A 276 -38.30 -21.39 8.91
C ASP A 276 -38.79 -19.93 8.94
N LEU A 277 -39.34 -19.48 7.80
CA LEU A 277 -39.87 -18.14 7.61
C LEU A 277 -41.13 -17.88 8.43
N TYR A 278 -41.95 -18.91 8.65
CA TYR A 278 -43.16 -18.80 9.46
C TYR A 278 -42.82 -18.49 10.91
N ILE A 279 -41.85 -19.20 11.48
CA ILE A 279 -41.35 -18.96 12.84
C ILE A 279 -40.61 -17.61 12.92
N LYS A 280 -39.75 -17.30 11.94
CA LYS A 280 -38.95 -16.07 11.95
C LYS A 280 -39.78 -14.80 11.89
N MET A 281 -40.79 -14.75 11.03
CA MET A 281 -41.63 -13.57 10.85
C MET A 281 -42.83 -13.53 11.81
N GLY A 282 -43.33 -14.70 12.23
CA GLY A 282 -44.52 -14.79 13.07
C GLY A 282 -45.79 -14.33 12.36
N THR A 283 -46.94 -14.45 13.04
CA THR A 283 -48.22 -13.96 12.52
C THR A 283 -48.49 -12.54 13.00
N PRO A 284 -48.99 -11.62 12.15
CA PRO A 284 -49.58 -11.87 10.83
C PRO A 284 -48.60 -11.90 9.65
N ASP A 285 -47.35 -11.50 9.85
CA ASP A 285 -46.40 -11.16 8.78
C ASP A 285 -46.06 -12.36 7.88
N ALA A 286 -45.91 -13.56 8.45
CA ALA A 286 -45.69 -14.79 7.70
C ALA A 286 -46.86 -15.21 6.81
N LYS A 287 -48.05 -14.59 6.95
CA LYS A 287 -49.26 -14.94 6.20
C LYS A 287 -49.71 -13.87 5.20
N ARG A 288 -48.90 -12.82 5.00
CA ARG A 288 -49.20 -11.75 4.03
C ARG A 288 -48.81 -12.16 2.61
N ARG A 289 -49.52 -11.61 1.62
CA ARG A 289 -49.43 -11.99 0.20
C ARG A 289 -48.09 -11.71 -0.45
N TRP A 290 -47.47 -10.59 -0.12
CA TRP A 290 -46.24 -10.12 -0.73
C TRP A 290 -45.08 -10.29 0.23
N LEU A 291 -43.95 -10.79 -0.26
CA LEU A 291 -42.69 -10.86 0.46
C LEU A 291 -41.60 -10.19 -0.37
N GLU A 292 -40.79 -9.37 0.28
CA GLU A 292 -39.56 -8.83 -0.30
C GLU A 292 -38.37 -9.36 0.49
N LEU A 293 -37.51 -10.09 -0.21
CA LEU A 293 -36.22 -10.55 0.30
C LEU A 293 -35.19 -9.48 -0.03
N GLU A 294 -34.41 -9.06 0.96
CA GLU A 294 -33.19 -8.29 0.75
C GLU A 294 -31.97 -9.13 1.11
N VAL A 295 -30.98 -9.08 0.22
CA VAL A 295 -29.69 -9.74 0.32
C VAL A 295 -28.61 -8.66 0.34
N THR A 296 -27.85 -8.57 1.44
CA THR A 296 -26.73 -7.63 1.56
C THR A 296 -25.41 -8.40 1.56
N LEU A 297 -24.54 -8.14 0.59
CA LEU A 297 -23.20 -8.69 0.48
C LEU A 297 -22.22 -7.72 1.15
N ASN A 298 -21.58 -8.16 2.24
CA ASN A 298 -20.57 -7.39 2.96
C ASN A 298 -19.19 -7.94 2.64
N PRO A 299 -18.32 -7.17 1.96
CA PRO A 299 -16.93 -7.54 1.72
C PRO A 299 -16.15 -7.79 3.01
N THR A 300 -14.98 -8.40 2.89
CA THR A 300 -14.01 -8.57 3.98
C THR A 300 -13.64 -7.22 4.60
N SER A 301 -13.18 -7.18 5.86
CA SER A 301 -12.84 -5.90 6.52
C SER A 301 -11.70 -5.13 5.83
N ASN A 302 -10.82 -5.84 5.10
CA ASN A 302 -9.79 -5.23 4.26
C ASN A 302 -10.32 -4.76 2.88
N LYS A 303 -11.61 -4.97 2.60
CA LYS A 303 -12.32 -4.61 1.38
C LYS A 303 -11.76 -5.22 0.09
N LEU A 304 -10.99 -6.30 0.18
CA LEU A 304 -10.36 -6.94 -0.98
C LEU A 304 -11.18 -8.08 -1.59
N ASN A 305 -12.05 -8.74 -0.81
CA ASN A 305 -12.85 -9.86 -1.28
C ASN A 305 -14.33 -9.64 -0.95
N SER A 306 -15.22 -10.00 -1.87
CA SER A 306 -16.68 -9.97 -1.68
C SER A 306 -17.20 -11.39 -1.57
N PRO A 307 -18.24 -11.62 -0.74
CA PRO A 307 -18.94 -12.90 -0.74
C PRO A 307 -19.74 -13.07 -2.04
N THR A 308 -20.06 -14.31 -2.36
CA THR A 308 -20.85 -14.69 -3.54
C THR A 308 -22.08 -15.49 -3.12
N LEU A 309 -23.26 -15.09 -3.59
CA LEU A 309 -24.49 -15.87 -3.45
C LEU A 309 -24.67 -16.73 -4.70
N ASN A 310 -24.54 -18.04 -4.56
CA ASN A 310 -24.59 -18.99 -5.67
C ASN A 310 -26.03 -19.32 -6.06
N ASP A 311 -26.89 -19.56 -5.06
CA ASP A 311 -28.30 -19.89 -5.25
C ASP A 311 -29.13 -19.58 -3.99
N TRP A 312 -30.45 -19.40 -4.15
CA TRP A 312 -31.40 -19.36 -3.03
C TRP A 312 -32.80 -19.82 -3.42
N ASN A 313 -33.56 -20.31 -2.44
CA ASN A 313 -34.92 -20.83 -2.65
C ASN A 313 -35.85 -20.44 -1.50
N ILE A 314 -37.10 -20.08 -1.82
CA ILE A 314 -38.17 -19.76 -0.88
C ILE A 314 -39.41 -20.61 -1.22
N THR A 315 -40.03 -21.21 -0.21
CA THR A 315 -41.30 -21.92 -0.35
C THR A 315 -42.45 -21.19 0.33
N TYR A 316 -43.69 -21.45 -0.12
CA TYR A 316 -44.91 -21.05 0.58
C TYR A 316 -45.99 -22.12 0.41
N SER A 317 -47.01 -22.07 1.27
CA SER A 317 -48.21 -22.90 1.19
C SER A 317 -49.47 -22.06 1.41
N CYS A 318 -50.64 -22.67 1.18
CA CYS A 318 -51.93 -21.99 1.29
C CYS A 318 -52.88 -22.77 2.23
N PRO A 319 -52.62 -22.80 3.55
CA PRO A 319 -53.53 -23.42 4.50
C PRO A 319 -54.89 -22.69 4.55
N PRO A 320 -55.96 -23.36 5.03
CA PRO A 320 -57.26 -22.74 5.28
C PRO A 320 -57.12 -21.44 6.09
N GLY A 321 -57.81 -20.40 5.64
CA GLY A 321 -57.81 -19.12 6.32
C GLY A 321 -58.69 -19.18 7.56
N GLU A 322 -58.07 -19.33 8.73
CA GLU A 322 -58.69 -18.86 9.98
C GLU A 322 -58.76 -17.32 10.01
#